data_AF-A0A540V7R1-F1
#
_entry.id   AF-A0A540V7R1-F1
#
_cell.length_a   1.000
_cell.length_b   1.000
_cell.length_c   1.000
_cell.angle_alpha   90.00
_cell.angle_beta   90.00
_cell.angle_gamma   90.00
#
_symmetry.space_group_name_H-M   'P 1'
#
loop_
_entity.id
_entity.type
_entity.pdbx_description
1 polymer ?
#
loop_
_entity_poly.entity_id
_entity_poly.type
_entity_poly.pdbx_seq_one_letter_code
_entity_poly.pdbx_strand_id
1 'polypeptide(L)'
;MMFQEYKSRIHEAEGTQFPSNSYRKIVLQPAYEEAKKHFLKAMVQIHIAHLKMLEEQQLISKEDAQKIGAAISQLDLEFFEKQDYQPQFEDLFFHIEYKLMEIARDVAGNLHIGRSRNDM
;
A
#
# COMPACT_ATOMS: atom_id res chain seq x y z
N MET A 1 -35.55 20.55 -6.05
CA MET A 1 -36.13 19.22 -5.82
C MET A 1 -35.35 18.15 -6.60
N MET A 2 -35.32 18.22 -7.94
CA MET A 2 -34.58 17.30 -8.82
C MET A 2 -33.09 17.05 -8.48
N PHE A 3 -32.31 18.10 -8.18
CA PHE A 3 -30.89 17.94 -7.84
C PHE A 3 -30.64 17.15 -6.54
N GLN A 4 -31.53 17.27 -5.55
CA GLN A 4 -31.39 16.55 -4.29
C GLN A 4 -31.75 15.07 -4.44
N GLU A 5 -32.74 14.76 -5.27
CA GLU A 5 -33.08 13.39 -5.64
C GLU A 5 -31.94 12.72 -6.42
N TYR A 6 -31.35 13.42 -7.39
CA TYR A 6 -30.21 12.92 -8.15
C TYR A 6 -28.99 12.64 -7.24
N LYS A 7 -28.67 13.59 -6.34
CA LYS A 7 -27.60 13.42 -5.36
C LYS A 7 -27.86 12.24 -4.42
N SER A 8 -29.09 12.08 -3.94
CA SER A 8 -29.45 10.97 -3.05
C SER A 8 -29.29 9.62 -3.73
N ARG A 9 -29.72 9.51 -5.00
CA ARG A 9 -29.52 8.30 -5.81
C ARG A 9 -28.04 7.97 -6.03
N ILE A 10 -27.20 8.99 -6.26
CA ILE A 10 -25.76 8.79 -6.37
C ILE A 10 -25.20 8.30 -5.03
N HIS A 11 -25.53 8.93 -3.91
CA HIS A 11 -25.03 8.50 -2.60
C HIS A 11 -25.46 7.07 -2.24
N GLU A 12 -26.67 6.66 -2.62
CA GLU A 12 -27.15 5.30 -2.42
C GLU A 12 -26.37 4.28 -3.26
N ALA A 13 -26.05 4.61 -4.51
CA ALA A 13 -25.30 3.72 -5.41
C ALA A 13 -23.78 3.72 -5.13
N GLU A 14 -23.19 4.89 -4.99
CA GLU A 14 -21.74 5.10 -4.95
C GLU A 14 -21.19 5.22 -3.53
N GLY A 15 -22.05 5.36 -2.52
CA GLY A 15 -21.66 5.67 -1.16
C GLY A 15 -21.38 7.16 -0.96
N THR A 16 -21.07 7.52 0.28
CA THR A 16 -20.80 8.90 0.71
C THR A 16 -19.34 9.15 1.06
N GLN A 17 -18.49 8.12 0.94
CA GLN A 17 -17.07 8.16 1.29
C GLN A 17 -16.22 7.68 0.12
N PHE A 18 -15.01 8.23 0.03
CA PHE A 18 -14.00 7.73 -0.89
C PHE A 18 -13.37 6.42 -0.36
N PRO A 19 -13.05 5.45 -1.23
CA PRO A 19 -13.39 5.37 -2.65
C PRO A 19 -14.86 4.96 -2.88
N SER A 20 -15.47 5.45 -3.96
CA SER A 20 -16.86 5.11 -4.29
C SER A 20 -17.02 3.62 -4.60
N ASN A 21 -18.25 3.09 -4.49
CA ASN A 21 -18.52 1.67 -4.71
C ASN A 21 -18.13 1.20 -6.12
N SER A 22 -18.47 1.95 -7.17
CA SER A 22 -18.13 1.56 -8.54
C SER A 22 -16.64 1.68 -8.80
N TYR A 23 -15.99 2.76 -8.32
CA TYR A 23 -14.54 2.93 -8.48
C TYR A 23 -13.75 1.81 -7.81
N ARG A 24 -14.14 1.46 -6.59
CA ARG A 24 -13.58 0.34 -5.82
C ARG A 24 -13.71 -0.98 -6.55
N LYS A 25 -14.92 -1.31 -7.03
CA LYS A 25 -15.22 -2.58 -7.69
C LYS A 25 -14.56 -2.73 -9.06
N ILE A 26 -14.49 -1.64 -9.82
CA ILE A 26 -14.07 -1.68 -11.24
C ILE A 26 -12.57 -1.41 -11.39
N VAL A 27 -11.97 -0.59 -10.51
CA VAL A 27 -10.58 -0.14 -10.64
C VAL A 27 -9.71 -0.68 -9.52
N LEU A 28 -10.02 -0.34 -8.27
CA LEU A 28 -9.10 -0.61 -7.15
C LEU A 28 -8.97 -2.10 -6.84
N GLN A 29 -10.10 -2.79 -6.64
CA GLN A 29 -10.09 -4.21 -6.30
C GLN A 29 -9.42 -5.05 -7.38
N PRO A 30 -9.76 -4.94 -8.69
CA PRO A 30 -9.07 -5.72 -9.72
C PRO A 30 -7.57 -5.44 -9.78
N ALA A 31 -7.15 -4.18 -9.71
CA ALA A 31 -5.73 -3.82 -9.73
C ALA A 31 -4.97 -4.37 -8.51
N TYR A 32 -5.59 -4.31 -7.33
CA TYR A 32 -5.05 -4.87 -6.11
C TYR A 32 -4.86 -6.39 -6.21
N GLU A 33 -5.89 -7.11 -6.67
CA GLU A 33 -5.87 -8.56 -6.78
C GLU A 33 -4.84 -9.05 -7.81
N GLU A 34 -4.72 -8.36 -8.95
CA GLU A 34 -3.68 -8.64 -9.95
C GLU A 34 -2.28 -8.40 -9.37
N ALA A 35 -2.07 -7.27 -8.67
CA ALA A 35 -0.79 -6.99 -8.03
C ALA A 35 -0.45 -8.00 -6.93
N LYS A 36 -1.42 -8.42 -6.12
CA LYS A 36 -1.24 -9.45 -5.09
C LYS A 36 -0.78 -10.76 -5.73
N LYS A 37 -1.45 -11.17 -6.80
CA LYS A 37 -1.16 -12.42 -7.49
C LYS A 37 0.20 -12.44 -8.19
N HIS A 38 0.59 -11.32 -8.79
CA HIS A 38 1.75 -11.28 -9.68
C HIS A 38 2.99 -10.57 -9.11
N PHE A 39 2.80 -9.61 -8.21
CA PHE A 39 3.87 -8.68 -7.81
C PHE A 39 4.19 -8.67 -6.32
N LEU A 40 3.41 -9.32 -5.44
CA LEU A 40 3.63 -9.29 -3.99
C LEU A 40 5.09 -9.58 -3.59
N LYS A 41 5.65 -10.69 -4.07
CA LYS A 41 7.04 -11.05 -3.76
C LYS A 41 8.04 -10.07 -4.34
N ALA A 42 7.81 -9.61 -5.57
CA ALA A 42 8.69 -8.65 -6.25
C ALA A 42 8.70 -7.28 -5.53
N MET A 43 7.53 -6.79 -5.08
CA MET A 43 7.43 -5.55 -4.32
C MET A 43 8.28 -5.61 -3.05
N VAL A 44 8.21 -6.71 -2.29
CA VAL A 44 9.03 -6.89 -1.08
C VAL A 44 10.53 -6.91 -1.41
N GLN A 45 10.94 -7.56 -2.50
CA GLN A 45 12.34 -7.50 -2.94
C GLN A 45 12.79 -6.09 -3.33
N ILE A 46 11.91 -5.31 -3.98
CA ILE A 46 12.18 -3.89 -4.30
C ILE A 46 12.34 -3.06 -3.02
N HIS A 47 11.53 -3.28 -1.97
CA HIS A 47 11.72 -2.60 -0.68
C HIS A 47 13.08 -2.92 -0.07
N ILE A 48 13.52 -4.19 -0.12
CA ILE A 48 14.83 -4.61 0.40
C ILE A 48 15.96 -3.93 -0.38
N ALA A 49 15.88 -3.94 -1.71
CA ALA A 49 16.88 -3.30 -2.57
C ALA A 49 16.95 -1.78 -2.35
N HIS A 50 15.79 -1.12 -2.25
CA HIS A 50 15.71 0.31 -1.99
C HIS A 50 16.27 0.67 -0.62
N LEU A 51 15.90 -0.08 0.42
CA LEU A 51 16.46 0.07 1.76
C LEU A 51 17.98 -0.04 1.76
N LYS A 52 18.51 -1.02 1.04
CA LYS A 52 19.95 -1.24 0.96
C LYS A 52 20.64 -0.05 0.29
N MET A 53 20.06 0.47 -0.79
CA MET A 53 20.55 1.67 -1.45
C MET A 53 20.55 2.88 -0.50
N LEU A 54 19.46 3.12 0.23
CA LEU A 54 19.38 4.22 1.20
C LEU A 54 20.46 4.12 2.28
N GLU A 55 20.74 2.92 2.79
CA GLU A 55 21.81 2.65 3.75
C GLU A 55 23.20 2.96 3.14
N GLU A 56 23.49 2.44 1.94
CA GLU A 56 24.79 2.60 1.28
C GLU A 56 25.09 4.05 0.89
N GLN A 57 24.06 4.80 0.48
CA GLN A 57 24.15 6.23 0.18
C GLN A 57 24.12 7.12 1.43
N GLN A 58 24.03 6.52 2.63
CA GLN A 58 23.98 7.23 3.91
C GLN A 58 22.81 8.24 3.99
N LEU A 59 21.70 7.94 3.30
CA LEU A 59 20.48 8.75 3.33
C LEU A 59 19.62 8.44 4.56
N ILE A 60 19.89 7.31 5.21
CA ILE A 60 19.33 6.91 6.50
C ILE A 60 20.43 6.37 7.42
N SER A 61 20.18 6.34 8.72
CA SER A 61 21.12 5.75 9.67
C SER A 61 21.16 4.22 9.54
N LYS A 62 22.29 3.61 9.90
CA LYS A 62 22.42 2.14 9.96
C LYS A 62 21.41 1.52 10.94
N GLU A 63 21.13 2.21 12.04
CA GLU A 63 20.14 1.77 13.03
C GLU A 63 18.72 1.75 12.44
N ASP A 64 18.35 2.80 11.70
CA ASP A 64 17.05 2.84 11.01
C ASP A 64 16.97 1.80 9.91
N ALA A 65 18.04 1.61 9.14
CA ALA A 65 18.12 0.57 8.13
C ALA A 65 17.89 -0.83 8.73
N GLN A 66 18.50 -1.12 9.89
CA GLN A 66 18.29 -2.38 10.61
C GLN A 66 16.84 -2.54 11.09
N LYS A 67 16.22 -1.49 11.64
CA LYS A 67 14.81 -1.51 12.10
C LYS A 67 13.86 -1.78 10.94
N ILE A 68 14.03 -1.09 9.82
CA ILE A 68 13.19 -1.27 8.63
C ILE A 68 13.42 -2.67 8.03
N GLY A 69 14.67 -3.12 7.93
CA GLY A 69 14.99 -4.46 7.42
C GLY A 69 14.36 -5.57 8.26
N ALA A 70 14.37 -5.41 9.59
CA ALA A 70 13.69 -6.31 10.50
C ALA A 70 12.16 -6.26 10.37
N ALA A 71 11.57 -5.12 10.03
CA ALA A 71 10.14 -5.02 9.75
C ALA A 71 9.76 -5.70 8.44
N ILE A 72 10.56 -5.50 7.38
CA ILE A 72 10.34 -6.17 6.09
C ILE A 72 10.43 -7.70 6.26
N SER A 73 11.38 -8.21 7.04
CA SER A 73 11.50 -9.66 7.27
C SER A 73 10.38 -10.25 8.12
N GLN A 74 9.63 -9.43 8.85
CA GLN A 74 8.45 -9.83 9.63
C GLN A 74 7.15 -9.77 8.82
N LEU A 75 7.16 -9.28 7.57
CA LEU A 75 5.97 -9.30 6.73
C LEU A 75 5.54 -10.73 6.43
N ASP A 76 4.30 -11.05 6.79
CA ASP A 76 3.67 -12.32 6.47
C ASP A 76 3.10 -12.28 5.05
N LEU A 77 3.82 -12.86 4.09
CA LEU A 77 3.36 -12.92 2.70
C LEU A 77 2.12 -13.80 2.53
N GLU A 78 1.97 -14.85 3.35
CA GLU A 78 0.78 -15.70 3.27
C GLU A 78 -0.48 -14.95 3.71
N PHE A 79 -0.36 -14.07 4.70
CA PHE A 79 -1.43 -13.16 5.06
C PHE A 79 -1.88 -12.37 3.84
N PHE A 80 -0.97 -11.72 3.12
CA PHE A 80 -1.35 -10.94 1.93
C PHE A 80 -1.95 -11.82 0.84
N GLU A 81 -1.37 -12.99 0.55
CA GLU A 81 -1.87 -13.92 -0.48
C GLU A 81 -3.31 -14.37 -0.21
N LYS A 82 -3.67 -14.60 1.07
CA LYS A 82 -4.99 -15.12 1.48
C LYS A 82 -6.01 -14.02 1.77
N GLN A 83 -5.57 -12.80 2.04
CA GLN A 83 -6.45 -11.72 2.46
C GLN A 83 -7.24 -11.14 1.28
N ASP A 84 -8.53 -10.92 1.49
CA ASP A 84 -9.40 -10.22 0.54
C ASP A 84 -9.08 -8.72 0.52
N TYR A 85 -9.23 -8.10 -0.66
CA TYR A 85 -9.10 -6.66 -0.85
C TYR A 85 -9.85 -5.85 0.24
N GLN A 86 -9.10 -5.00 0.95
CA GLN A 86 -9.61 -4.12 1.98
C GLN A 86 -9.76 -2.70 1.43
N PRO A 87 -10.96 -2.11 1.44
CA PRO A 87 -11.20 -0.84 0.75
C PRO A 87 -10.51 0.39 1.32
N GLN A 88 -9.97 0.30 2.52
CA GLN A 88 -9.14 1.34 3.12
C GLN A 88 -7.77 1.49 2.42
N PHE A 89 -7.37 0.51 1.61
CA PHE A 89 -6.14 0.56 0.82
C PHE A 89 -6.50 0.68 -0.65
N GLU A 90 -5.94 1.68 -1.32
CA GLU A 90 -6.17 1.90 -2.75
C GLU A 90 -5.49 0.83 -3.61
N ASP A 91 -4.30 0.38 -3.20
CA ASP A 91 -3.50 -0.63 -3.89
C ASP A 91 -2.71 -1.49 -2.88
N LEU A 92 -2.03 -2.52 -3.40
CA LEU A 92 -1.21 -3.43 -2.60
C LEU A 92 -0.04 -2.72 -1.93
N PHE A 93 0.54 -1.73 -2.61
CA PHE A 93 1.67 -0.96 -2.10
C PHE A 93 1.30 -0.26 -0.79
N PHE A 94 0.16 0.44 -0.74
CA PHE A 94 -0.32 1.08 0.49
C PHE A 94 -0.63 0.08 1.61
N HIS A 95 -1.12 -1.11 1.29
CA HIS A 95 -1.35 -2.14 2.31
C HIS A 95 -0.02 -2.65 2.92
N ILE A 96 1.01 -2.88 2.09
CA ILE A 96 2.34 -3.28 2.56
C ILE A 96 2.98 -2.17 3.40
N GLU A 97 2.95 -0.92 2.91
CA GLU A 97 3.50 0.23 3.64
C GLU A 97 2.80 0.42 4.99
N TYR A 98 1.47 0.25 5.04
CA TYR A 98 0.73 0.27 6.30
C TYR A 98 1.24 -0.80 7.28
N LYS A 99 1.44 -2.04 6.82
CA LYS A 99 2.00 -3.11 7.66
C LYS A 99 3.42 -2.81 8.13
N LEU A 100 4.25 -2.21 7.28
CA LEU A 100 5.60 -1.78 7.68
C LEU A 100 5.54 -0.69 8.75
N MET A 101 4.63 0.27 8.64
CA MET A 101 4.41 1.30 9.66
C MET A 101 3.87 0.70 10.97
N GLU A 102 3.01 -0.32 10.95
CA GLU A 102 2.58 -1.01 12.18
C GLU A 102 3.76 -1.62 12.96
N ILE A 103 4.77 -2.12 12.25
CA ILE A 103 5.93 -2.81 12.85
C ILE A 103 7.05 -1.83 13.23
N ALA A 104 7.46 -0.95 12.31
CA ALA A 104 8.60 -0.04 12.47
C ALA A 104 8.23 1.41 12.77
N ARG A 105 6.93 1.74 12.88
CA ARG A 105 6.42 3.10 13.13
C ARG A 105 6.97 4.11 12.11
N ASP A 106 7.22 5.33 12.57
CA ASP A 106 7.65 6.46 11.73
C ASP A 106 8.94 6.18 10.94
N VAL A 107 9.80 5.28 11.43
CA VAL A 107 11.05 4.91 10.76
C VAL A 107 10.78 4.24 9.41
N ALA A 108 9.68 3.50 9.26
CA ALA A 108 9.28 2.88 7.99
C ALA A 108 9.11 3.91 6.86
N GLY A 109 8.69 5.13 7.20
CA GLY A 109 8.47 6.23 6.24
C GLY A 109 9.73 6.63 5.47
N ASN A 110 10.92 6.33 6.00
CA ASN A 110 12.18 6.59 5.30
C ASN A 110 12.32 5.80 4.00
N LEU A 111 11.58 4.70 3.81
CA LEU A 111 11.54 3.96 2.53
C LEU A 111 10.99 4.79 1.36
N HIS A 112 10.35 5.92 1.61
CA HIS A 112 9.87 6.82 0.56
C HIS A 112 10.92 7.84 0.10
N ILE A 113 12.06 7.95 0.77
CA ILE A 113 13.12 8.89 0.37
C ILE A 113 13.59 8.51 -1.03
N GLY A 114 13.53 9.47 -1.96
CA GLY A 114 14.01 9.30 -3.33
C GLY A 114 13.25 8.27 -4.18
N ARG A 115 12.01 7.92 -3.83
CA ARG A 115 11.20 6.92 -4.55
C ARG A 115 9.78 7.42 -4.82
N SER A 116 9.29 7.23 -6.04
CA SER A 116 7.87 7.38 -6.40
C SER A 116 7.21 6.01 -6.56
N ARG A 117 5.89 5.94 -6.37
CA ARG A 117 5.11 4.74 -6.71
C ARG A 117 5.20 4.42 -8.21
N ASN A 118 5.36 5.43 -9.07
CA ASN A 118 5.46 5.19 -10.52
C ASN A 118 6.76 4.47 -10.92
N ASP A 119 7.78 4.46 -10.05
CA ASP A 119 9.04 3.76 -10.27
C ASP A 119 8.98 2.30 -9.78
N MET A 120 7.89 1.90 -9.13
CA MET A 120 7.61 0.56 -8.59
C MET A 120 6.65 -0.23 -9.46
#